data_AF-A0A1U9K014-F1
#
_entry.id   AF-A0A1U9K014-F1
#
_cell.length_a   1.000
_cell.length_b   1.000
_cell.length_c   1.000
_cell.angle_alpha   90.00
_cell.angle_beta   90.00
_cell.angle_gamma   90.00
#
_symmetry.space_group_name_H-M   'P 1'
#
loop_
_entity.id
_entity.type
_entity.pdbx_description
1 polymer ?
#
loop_
_entity_poly.entity_id
_entity_poly.type
_entity_poly.pdbx_seq_one_letter_code
_entity_poly.pdbx_strand_id
1 'polypeptide(L)'
;MTDALKYDYAFDPNDDSTAARVCRLVGEHKQVLELGCAAGAMSKVLAHHYHCTVTGVEFNPDAAQLARAFCKEVLVADLDQSHALSP
;
A
#
# COMPACT_ATOMS: atom_id res chain seq x y z
N MET A 1 25.42 -2.17 3.37
CA MET A 1 24.41 -2.29 4.45
C MET A 1 23.06 -2.17 3.78
N THR A 2 22.30 -3.26 3.69
CA THR A 2 21.05 -3.31 2.94
C THR A 2 19.92 -2.70 3.77
N ASP A 3 19.23 -1.72 3.17
CA ASP A 3 18.15 -0.89 3.71
C ASP A 3 16.82 -1.67 3.96
N ALA A 4 16.93 -2.99 4.17
CA ALA A 4 15.80 -3.93 4.16
C ALA A 4 14.99 -3.96 5.46
N LEU A 5 15.49 -3.35 6.55
CA LEU A 5 14.83 -3.33 7.85
C LEU A 5 13.85 -2.17 8.03
N LYS A 6 13.78 -1.22 7.08
CA LYS A 6 12.86 -0.07 7.18
C LYS A 6 11.43 -0.37 6.72
N TYR A 7 11.21 -1.54 6.13
CA TYR A 7 9.96 -1.91 5.44
C TYR A 7 9.12 -2.98 6.14
N ASP A 8 9.55 -3.50 7.29
CA ASP A 8 8.72 -4.39 8.12
C ASP A 8 7.85 -3.58 9.11
N TYR A 9 7.07 -2.63 8.55
CA TYR A 9 6.06 -1.91 9.32
C TYR A 9 4.81 -2.78 9.37
N ALA A 10 4.59 -3.44 10.50
CA ALA A 10 3.34 -4.12 10.83
C ALA A 10 2.60 -3.33 11.92
N PHE A 11 1.29 -3.20 11.78
CA PHE A 11 0.42 -2.58 12.77
C PHE A 11 -0.83 -3.44 12.98
N ASP A 12 -1.45 -3.31 14.16
CA ASP A 12 -2.69 -4.01 14.47
C ASP A 12 -3.87 -3.20 13.89
N PRO A 13 -4.71 -3.76 13.00
CA PRO A 13 -5.88 -3.06 12.47
C PRO A 13 -6.89 -2.61 13.53
N ASN A 14 -6.80 -3.13 14.76
CA ASN A 14 -7.64 -2.79 15.89
C ASN A 14 -7.02 -1.75 16.84
N ASP A 15 -5.76 -1.36 16.65
CA ASP A 15 -5.14 -0.33 17.49
C ASP A 15 -5.65 1.09 17.17
N ASP A 16 -5.14 2.10 17.88
CA ASP A 16 -5.52 3.52 17.68
C ASP A 16 -4.50 4.29 16.81
N SER A 17 -3.63 3.59 16.07
CA SER A 17 -2.71 4.21 15.14
C SER A 17 -3.46 4.89 13.99
N THR A 18 -2.84 5.91 13.41
CA THR A 18 -3.39 6.58 12.22
C THR A 18 -3.63 5.60 11.07
N ALA A 19 -2.71 4.64 10.86
CA ALA A 19 -2.85 3.63 9.81
C ALA A 19 -4.09 2.75 10.03
N ALA A 20 -4.29 2.23 11.25
CA ALA A 20 -5.48 1.45 11.60
C ALA A 20 -6.77 2.24 11.43
N ARG A 21 -6.80 3.50 11.88
CA ARG A 21 -7.96 4.38 11.72
C ARG A 21 -8.30 4.64 10.26
N VAL A 22 -7.30 4.90 9.41
CA VAL A 22 -7.51 5.09 7.97
C VAL A 22 -8.06 3.82 7.32
N CYS A 23 -7.49 2.65 7.61
CA CYS A 23 -8.00 1.39 7.07
C CYS A 23 -9.46 1.13 7.50
N ARG A 24 -9.82 1.39 8.75
CA ARG A 24 -11.22 1.30 9.23
C ARG A 24 -12.15 2.27 8.50
N LEU A 25 -11.69 3.49 8.21
CA LEU A 25 -12.49 4.50 7.50
C LEU A 25 -12.75 4.12 6.03
N VAL A 26 -11.82 3.43 5.38
CA VAL A 26 -12.02 2.90 4.01
C VAL A 26 -13.16 1.85 4.00
N GLY A 27 -13.23 1.02 5.05
CA GLY A 27 -14.21 -0.04 5.20
C GLY A 27 -13.87 -1.29 4.39
N GLU A 28 -14.84 -2.20 4.30
CA GLU A 28 -14.65 -3.55 3.77
C GLU A 28 -15.07 -3.69 2.29
N HIS A 29 -14.46 -4.67 1.60
CA HIS A 29 -14.81 -5.09 0.25
C HIS A 29 -14.79 -3.97 -0.80
N LYS A 30 -13.87 -3.01 -0.67
CA LYS A 30 -13.71 -1.88 -1.60
C LYS A 30 -12.66 -2.16 -2.67
N GLN A 31 -12.74 -1.42 -3.78
CA GLN A 31 -11.62 -1.24 -4.69
C GLN A 31 -10.87 0.03 -4.27
N VAL A 32 -9.59 -0.10 -3.94
CA VAL A 32 -8.80 0.96 -3.32
C VAL A 32 -7.60 1.28 -4.20
N LEU A 33 -7.40 2.57 -4.47
CA LEU A 33 -6.15 3.09 -5.03
C LEU A 33 -5.31 3.66 -3.88
N GLU A 34 -4.10 3.13 -3.70
CA GLU A 34 -3.16 3.58 -2.68
C GLU A 34 -1.97 4.31 -3.34
N LEU A 35 -1.88 5.61 -3.12
CA LEU A 35 -0.81 6.47 -3.64
C LEU A 35 0.34 6.54 -2.63
N GLY A 36 1.53 6.06 -3.02
CA GLY A 36 2.67 5.90 -2.12
C GLY A 36 2.50 4.69 -1.20
N CYS A 37 2.31 3.50 -1.76
CA CYS A 37 2.01 2.28 -0.97
C CYS A 37 3.23 1.69 -0.25
N ALA A 38 4.45 2.20 -0.48
CA ALA A 38 5.69 1.68 0.12
C ALA A 38 5.80 0.16 -0.08
N ALA A 39 6.20 -0.60 0.96
CA ALA A 39 6.21 -2.06 0.93
C ALA A 39 4.84 -2.72 1.21
N GLY A 40 3.77 -1.93 1.28
CA GLY A 40 2.39 -2.43 1.32
C GLY A 40 1.84 -2.77 2.70
N ALA A 41 2.29 -2.10 3.77
CA ALA A 41 1.80 -2.36 5.13
C ALA A 41 0.28 -2.15 5.27
N MET A 42 -0.22 -1.01 4.80
CA MET A 42 -1.66 -0.73 4.77
C MET A 42 -2.37 -1.57 3.70
N SER A 43 -1.75 -1.79 2.53
CA SER A 43 -2.30 -2.66 1.49
C SER A 43 -2.56 -4.09 2.01
N LYS A 44 -1.65 -4.65 2.80
CA LYS A 44 -1.79 -5.97 3.44
C LYS A 44 -3.00 -6.02 4.36
N VAL A 45 -3.19 -5.00 5.19
CA VAL A 45 -4.33 -4.90 6.09
C VAL A 45 -5.63 -4.73 5.31
N LEU A 46 -5.66 -3.81 4.34
CA LEU A 46 -6.82 -3.58 3.48
C LEU A 46 -7.21 -4.84 2.71
N ALA A 47 -6.26 -5.57 2.15
CA ALA A 47 -6.52 -6.78 1.38
C ALA A 47 -6.92 -7.98 2.24
N HIS A 48 -6.18 -8.27 3.31
CA HIS A 48 -6.38 -9.50 4.08
C HIS A 48 -7.41 -9.36 5.19
N HIS A 49 -7.45 -8.22 5.87
CA HIS A 49 -8.37 -8.01 7.00
C HIS A 49 -9.69 -7.40 6.54
N TYR A 50 -9.66 -6.40 5.65
CA TYR A 50 -10.85 -5.71 5.16
C TYR A 50 -11.35 -6.23 3.79
N HIS A 51 -10.70 -7.25 3.22
CA HIS A 51 -11.10 -7.89 1.96
C HIS A 51 -11.22 -6.92 0.77
N CYS A 52 -10.45 -5.84 0.78
CA CYS A 52 -10.38 -4.89 -0.32
C CYS A 52 -9.49 -5.40 -1.46
N THR A 53 -9.76 -4.93 -2.68
CA THR A 53 -8.86 -5.09 -3.82
C THR A 53 -8.04 -3.82 -3.98
N VAL A 54 -6.73 -3.90 -3.75
CA VAL A 54 -5.85 -2.73 -3.73
C VAL A 54 -5.02 -2.66 -5.01
N THR A 55 -5.00 -1.49 -5.66
CA THR A 55 -3.99 -1.11 -6.65
C THR A 55 -3.07 -0.09 -6.02
N GLY A 56 -1.76 -0.38 -5.99
CA GLY A 56 -0.76 0.50 -5.42
C GLY A 56 -0.01 1.33 -6.47
N VAL A 57 0.47 2.50 -6.07
CA VAL A 57 1.47 3.28 -6.81
C VAL A 57 2.64 3.55 -5.87
N GLU A 58 3.85 3.25 -6.32
CA GLU A 58 5.07 3.49 -5.53
C GLU A 58 6.23 3.90 -6.45
N PHE A 59 7.03 4.88 -6.02
CA PHE A 59 8.17 5.37 -6.80
C PHE A 59 9.37 4.40 -6.73
N ASN A 60 9.63 3.84 -5.55
CA ASN A 60 10.75 2.94 -5.35
C ASN A 60 10.43 1.51 -5.86
N PRO A 61 11.16 1.00 -6.88
CA PRO A 61 10.87 -0.31 -7.47
C PRO A 61 11.07 -1.49 -6.50
N ASP A 62 11.99 -1.40 -5.55
CA ASP A 62 12.24 -2.47 -4.58
C ASP A 62 11.09 -2.55 -3.56
N ALA A 63 10.60 -1.41 -3.08
CA ALA A 63 9.43 -1.34 -2.21
C ALA A 63 8.16 -1.82 -2.95
N ALA A 64 7.98 -1.37 -4.20
CA ALA A 64 6.88 -1.81 -5.04
C ALA A 64 6.88 -3.33 -5.25
N GLN A 65 8.06 -3.95 -5.40
CA GLN A 65 8.18 -5.40 -5.53
C GLN A 65 7.69 -6.15 -4.28
N LEU A 66 7.92 -5.60 -3.09
CA LEU A 66 7.39 -6.18 -1.84
C LEU A 66 5.87 -6.00 -1.75
N ALA A 67 5.35 -4.82 -2.10
CA ALA A 67 3.92 -4.51 -2.03
C ALA A 67 3.06 -5.37 -2.98
N ARG A 68 3.64 -5.90 -4.07
CA ARG A 68 2.95 -6.82 -5.01
C ARG A 68 2.43 -8.09 -4.34
N ALA A 69 2.94 -8.48 -3.18
CA ALA A 69 2.39 -9.60 -2.42
C ALA A 69 0.98 -9.33 -1.86
N PHE A 70 0.58 -8.05 -1.76
CA PHE A 70 -0.65 -7.62 -1.08
C PHE A 70 -1.60 -6.84 -2.00
N CYS A 71 -1.09 -6.26 -3.08
CA CYS A 71 -1.89 -5.54 -4.07
C CYS A 71 -2.26 -6.45 -5.24
N LYS A 72 -3.42 -6.19 -5.87
CA LYS A 72 -3.77 -6.75 -7.18
C LYS A 72 -2.73 -6.36 -8.24
N GLU A 73 -2.26 -5.12 -8.17
CA GLU A 73 -1.26 -4.54 -9.06
C GLU A 73 -0.51 -3.42 -8.34
N VAL A 74 0.77 -3.23 -8.68
CA VAL A 74 1.57 -2.08 -8.23
C VAL A 74 2.25 -1.43 -9.42
N LEU A 75 1.92 -0.16 -9.65
CA LEU A 75 2.53 0.69 -10.66
C LEU A 75 3.77 1.36 -10.08
N VAL A 76 4.90 1.25 -10.79
CA VAL A 76 6.12 1.98 -10.44
C VAL A 76 6.10 3.32 -11.18
N ALA A 77 5.83 4.41 -10.46
CA ALA A 77 5.64 5.73 -11.06
C ALA A 77 6.05 6.87 -10.13
N ASP A 78 6.56 7.95 -10.73
CA ASP A 78 6.85 9.22 -10.06
C ASP A 78 5.61 10.12 -10.11
N LEU A 79 4.87 10.21 -9.01
CA LEU A 79 3.62 10.97 -8.93
C LEU A 79 3.80 12.49 -9.13
N ASP A 80 5.03 13.02 -9.02
CA ASP A 80 5.30 14.44 -9.27
C ASP A 80 5.39 14.75 -10.78
N GLN A 81 5.39 13.72 -11.64
CA GLN A 81 5.28 13.87 -13.09
C GLN A 81 3.81 13.97 -13.52
N SER A 82 3.47 15.00 -14.29
CA SER A 82 2.10 15.26 -14.78
C SER A 82 1.46 14.13 -15.61
N HIS A 83 2.24 13.14 -16.05
CA HIS A 83 1.81 12.01 -16.87
C HIS A 83 2.18 10.65 -16.25
N ALA A 84 2.46 10.61 -14.95
CA ALA A 84 2.95 9.42 -14.25
C ALA A 84 2.05 8.19 -14.37
N LEU A 85 0.75 8.40 -14.57
CA LEU A 85 -0.30 7.38 -14.60
C LEU A 85 -1.10 7.41 -15.92
N SER A 86 -0.52 7.97 -17.00
CA SER A 86 -1.16 7.89 -18.31
C SER A 86 -1.24 6.44 -18.79
N PRO A 87 -2.34 6.03 -19.46
CA PRO A 87 -2.49 4.70 -20.02
C PRO A 87 -1.49 4.39 -21.15
#